data_AF-A0A1T4ZAG0-F1
#
_entry.id   AF-A0A1T4ZAG0-F1
#
_cell.length_a   1.000
_cell.length_b   1.000
_cell.length_c   1.000
_cell.angle_alpha   90.00
_cell.angle_beta   90.00
_cell.angle_gamma   90.00
#
_symmetry.space_group_name_H-M   'P 1'
#
loop_
_entity.id
_entity.type
_entity.pdbx_description
1 polymer ?
#
loop_
_entity_poly.entity_id
_entity_poly.type
_entity_poly.pdbx_seq_one_letter_code
_entity_poly.pdbx_strand_id
1 'polypeptide(L)'
;MQSFDGIVIGSGIGGLVAGGLLAHSGKQVLILEGHSLPGGAAQGFSRQGFHFDSGPSFYCGLSDSQGLNPLSQVLTRFYPQKKQEKAEPLYRALEKVIPNLRQRITLELIGTPLTHARFLRRYQGTYGPAIRAGKGRFPGLFTPIQGLYLVGDSTQPGIGVPAVASSGILCANCL
;
A
#
# COMPACT_ATOMS: atom_id res chain seq x y z
N MET A 1 21.58 -18.52 -20.35
CA MET A 1 20.61 -17.86 -19.44
C MET A 1 20.69 -18.56 -18.09
N GLN A 2 20.67 -17.81 -16.99
CA GLN A 2 20.46 -18.44 -15.67
C GLN A 2 19.05 -19.01 -15.60
N SER A 3 18.91 -20.19 -15.00
CA SER A 3 17.62 -20.85 -14.76
C SER A 3 17.18 -20.55 -13.33
N PHE A 4 15.90 -20.28 -13.13
CA PHE A 4 15.30 -20.07 -11.80
C PHE A 4 14.14 -21.05 -11.61
N ASP A 5 13.99 -21.56 -10.39
CA ASP A 5 12.88 -22.42 -9.98
C ASP A 5 11.59 -21.63 -9.72
N GLY A 6 11.71 -20.33 -9.44
CA GLY A 6 10.58 -19.43 -9.24
C GLY A 6 10.92 -17.97 -9.52
N ILE A 7 9.93 -17.22 -10.01
CA ILE A 7 10.01 -15.78 -10.20
C ILE A 7 8.95 -15.11 -9.35
N VAL A 8 9.36 -14.20 -8.47
CA VAL A 8 8.47 -13.36 -7.67
C VAL A 8 8.41 -11.98 -8.29
N ILE A 9 7.23 -11.54 -8.68
CA ILE A 9 7.00 -10.19 -9.21
C ILE A 9 6.45 -9.31 -8.08
N GLY A 10 7.25 -8.35 -7.63
CA GLY A 10 6.99 -7.46 -6.52
C GLY A 10 7.73 -7.89 -5.24
N SER A 11 8.52 -6.98 -4.68
CA SER A 11 9.28 -7.15 -3.44
C SER A 11 8.61 -6.48 -2.23
N GLY A 12 7.27 -6.46 -2.22
CA GLY A 12 6.52 -6.19 -0.99
C GLY A 12 6.71 -7.31 0.03
N ILE A 13 6.25 -7.10 1.27
CA ILE A 13 6.39 -8.07 2.37
C ILE A 13 5.98 -9.49 1.93
N GLY A 14 4.85 -9.65 1.26
CA GLY A 14 4.36 -10.97 0.84
C GLY A 14 5.29 -11.65 -0.18
N GLY A 15 5.79 -10.89 -1.16
CA GLY A 15 6.74 -11.40 -2.16
C GLY A 15 8.10 -11.75 -1.56
N LEU A 16 8.62 -10.90 -0.66
CA LEU A 16 9.88 -11.16 0.04
C LEU A 16 9.78 -12.39 0.96
N VAL A 17 8.65 -12.56 1.65
CA VAL A 17 8.40 -13.75 2.47
C VAL A 17 8.31 -15.00 1.61
N ALA A 18 7.53 -14.96 0.51
CA ALA A 18 7.42 -16.10 -0.39
C ALA A 18 8.78 -16.48 -0.99
N GLY A 19 9.51 -15.51 -1.56
CA GLY A 19 10.83 -15.73 -2.14
C GLY A 19 11.87 -16.20 -1.13
N GLY A 20 11.86 -15.64 0.09
CA GLY A 20 12.75 -16.04 1.18
C GLY A 20 12.52 -17.48 1.64
N LEU A 21 11.27 -17.92 1.74
CA LEU A 21 10.93 -19.30 2.12
C LEU A 21 11.27 -20.31 1.02
N LEU A 22 11.03 -19.97 -0.24
CA LEU A 22 11.44 -20.79 -1.37
C LEU A 22 12.97 -20.92 -1.42
N ALA A 23 13.70 -19.81 -1.25
CA ALA A 23 15.16 -19.82 -1.18
C ALA A 23 15.69 -20.62 0.02
N HIS A 24 15.06 -20.48 1.18
CA HIS A 24 15.37 -21.30 2.36
C HIS A 24 15.17 -22.80 2.10
N SER A 25 14.21 -23.15 1.24
CA SER A 25 13.95 -24.52 0.81
C SER A 25 14.86 -25.00 -0.33
N GLY A 26 15.93 -24.25 -0.66
CA GLY A 26 16.93 -24.61 -1.66
C GLY A 26 16.59 -24.24 -3.11
N LYS A 27 15.48 -23.52 -3.36
CA LYS A 27 15.09 -23.08 -4.71
C LYS A 27 15.85 -21.82 -5.13
N GLN A 28 16.25 -21.73 -6.39
CA GLN A 28 16.76 -20.50 -7.00
C GLN A 28 15.61 -19.58 -7.40
N VAL A 29 15.49 -18.43 -6.74
CA VAL A 29 14.37 -17.51 -6.93
C VAL A 29 14.86 -16.16 -7.43
N LEU A 30 14.21 -15.64 -8.46
CA LEU A 30 14.39 -14.27 -8.94
C LEU A 30 13.27 -13.37 -8.41
N ILE A 31 13.61 -12.29 -7.72
CA ILE A 31 12.64 -11.28 -7.29
C ILE A 31 12.78 -10.04 -8.16
N LEU A 32 11.68 -9.61 -8.78
CA LEU A 32 11.62 -8.45 -9.65
C LEU A 32 10.82 -7.34 -8.97
N GLU A 33 11.48 -6.22 -8.68
CA GLU A 33 10.83 -5.03 -8.11
C GLU A 33 10.69 -3.94 -9.17
N GLY A 34 9.51 -3.34 -9.25
CA GLY A 34 9.28 -2.21 -10.12
C GLY A 34 9.84 -0.90 -9.56
N HIS A 35 9.80 -0.73 -8.23
CA HIS A 35 10.26 0.43 -7.49
C HIS A 35 11.79 0.47 -7.33
N SER A 36 12.33 1.60 -6.88
CA SER A 36 13.76 1.76 -6.61
C SER A 36 14.21 1.08 -5.31
N LEU A 37 13.27 0.67 -4.46
CA LEU A 37 13.51 0.08 -3.14
C LEU A 37 12.49 -1.03 -2.87
N PRO A 38 12.89 -2.10 -2.16
CA PRO A 38 11.95 -3.13 -1.72
C PRO A 38 11.11 -2.67 -0.51
N GLY A 39 10.08 -3.45 -0.20
CA GLY A 39 9.22 -3.27 0.98
C GLY A 39 7.76 -2.91 0.65
N GLY A 40 7.47 -2.49 -0.58
CA GLY A 40 6.11 -2.12 -0.99
C GLY A 40 5.53 -1.01 -0.11
N ALA A 41 4.34 -1.22 0.46
CA ALA A 41 3.72 -0.26 1.37
C ALA A 41 4.47 -0.06 2.71
N ALA A 42 5.45 -0.91 3.04
CA ALA A 42 6.26 -0.77 4.23
C ALA A 42 7.58 -0.02 3.98
N GLN A 43 7.74 0.62 2.81
CA GLN A 43 8.94 1.37 2.50
C GLN A 43 9.02 2.66 3.34
N GLY A 44 10.22 3.14 3.65
CA GLY A 44 10.44 4.49 4.19
C GLY A 44 10.78 5.51 3.11
N PHE A 45 10.64 6.80 3.41
CA PHE A 45 11.17 7.90 2.61
C PHE A 45 11.69 9.03 3.49
N SER A 46 12.73 9.72 3.02
CA SER A 46 13.29 10.89 3.71
C SER A 46 12.87 12.19 3.03
N ARG A 47 12.54 13.22 3.82
CA ARG A 47 12.17 14.55 3.33
C ARG A 47 12.61 15.62 4.33
N GLN A 48 13.37 16.61 3.86
CA GLN A 48 13.85 17.73 4.67
C GLN A 48 14.50 17.29 6.00
N GLY A 49 15.34 16.25 5.96
CA GLY A 49 16.06 15.74 7.14
C GLY A 49 15.26 14.79 8.03
N PHE A 50 13.96 14.61 7.79
CA PHE A 50 13.12 13.65 8.50
C PHE A 50 12.99 12.33 7.70
N HIS A 51 12.82 11.21 8.40
CA HIS A 51 12.51 9.91 7.82
C HIS A 51 11.09 9.50 8.22
N PHE A 52 10.31 9.05 7.25
CA PHE A 52 8.90 8.70 7.41
C PHE A 52 8.66 7.30 6.86
N ASP A 53 7.76 6.57 7.52
CA ASP A 53 7.17 5.39 6.92
C ASP A 53 6.17 5.81 5.82
N SER A 54 6.25 5.16 4.65
CA SER A 54 5.24 5.29 3.59
C SER A 54 3.96 4.51 3.90
N GLY A 55 4.05 3.61 4.88
CA GLY A 55 2.93 2.81 5.35
C GLY A 55 1.84 3.68 5.98
N PRO A 56 0.58 3.22 5.95
CA PRO A 56 -0.53 4.02 6.40
C PRO A 56 -0.46 4.23 7.92
N SER A 57 -0.07 5.42 8.35
CA SER A 57 -0.54 5.97 9.62
C SER A 57 -2.01 6.35 9.41
N PHE A 58 -2.91 5.42 9.73
CA PHE A 58 -4.34 5.54 9.46
C PHE A 58 -4.97 6.71 10.23
N TYR A 59 -5.61 7.62 9.51
CA TYR A 59 -6.85 8.27 9.95
C TYR A 59 -7.89 8.07 8.85
N CYS A 60 -8.71 7.03 8.97
CA CYS A 60 -9.86 6.78 8.09
C CYS A 60 -11.13 7.16 8.83
N GLY A 61 -12.00 7.96 8.18
CA GLY A 61 -13.26 8.41 8.79
C GLY A 61 -13.73 9.83 8.43
N LEU A 62 -13.16 10.49 7.41
CA LEU A 62 -13.57 11.85 6.99
C LEU A 62 -14.23 11.90 5.59
N SER A 63 -14.79 10.79 5.13
CA SER A 63 -15.57 10.77 3.90
C SER A 63 -17.04 11.05 4.19
N ASP A 64 -17.51 12.25 3.89
CA ASP A 64 -18.86 12.38 3.36
C ASP A 64 -18.88 11.71 1.98
N SER A 65 -19.77 10.73 1.86
CA SER A 65 -20.12 10.08 0.60
C SER A 65 -20.58 11.12 -0.40
N GLN A 66 -20.01 11.11 -1.60
CA GLN A 66 -20.63 11.36 -2.92
C GLN A 66 -19.49 11.29 -3.95
N GLY A 67 -19.41 10.17 -4.68
CA GLY A 67 -18.41 9.97 -5.73
C GLY A 67 -18.84 10.66 -7.03
N LEU A 68 -17.89 11.17 -7.82
CA LEU A 68 -18.17 11.70 -9.17
C LEU A 68 -16.97 11.50 -10.12
N ASN A 69 -17.11 10.47 -10.97
CA ASN A 69 -16.98 10.58 -12.44
C ASN A 69 -17.63 11.89 -12.93
N PRO A 70 -17.21 12.69 -13.94
CA PRO A 70 -16.04 12.76 -14.85
C PRO A 70 -15.15 14.01 -14.58
N LEU A 71 -15.25 14.59 -13.38
CA LEU A 71 -14.62 15.86 -12.96
C LEU A 71 -13.11 15.78 -12.65
N SER A 72 -12.44 14.64 -12.89
CA SER A 72 -11.03 14.46 -12.51
C SER A 72 -10.10 15.49 -13.17
N GLN A 73 -10.43 15.95 -14.38
CA GLN A 73 -9.65 16.95 -15.11
C GLN A 73 -9.84 18.39 -14.58
N VAL A 74 -11.06 18.78 -14.20
CA VAL A 74 -11.33 20.07 -13.52
C VAL A 74 -10.79 20.07 -12.09
N LEU A 75 -10.82 18.90 -11.43
CA LEU A 75 -10.25 18.70 -10.10
C LEU A 75 -8.74 18.90 -10.06
N THR A 76 -7.99 18.70 -11.16
CA THR A 76 -6.53 18.91 -11.14
C THR A 76 -6.13 20.33 -10.73
N ARG A 77 -6.90 21.35 -11.16
CA ARG A 77 -6.62 22.76 -10.85
C ARG A 77 -6.93 23.12 -9.40
N PHE A 78 -7.96 22.48 -8.81
CA PHE A 78 -8.38 22.69 -7.41
C PHE A 78 -7.84 21.61 -6.45
N TYR A 79 -7.10 20.62 -6.95
CA TYR A 79 -6.64 19.49 -6.16
C TYR A 79 -5.76 19.91 -4.97
N PRO A 80 -4.82 20.88 -5.10
CA PRO A 80 -4.08 21.38 -3.95
C PRO A 80 -4.98 21.99 -2.86
N GLN A 81 -5.99 22.77 -3.26
CA GLN A 81 -6.95 23.36 -2.32
C GLN A 81 -7.79 22.28 -1.64
N LYS A 82 -8.30 21.31 -2.41
CA LYS A 82 -9.10 20.20 -1.88
C LYS A 82 -8.32 19.32 -0.90
N LYS A 83 -7.00 19.16 -1.10
CA LYS A 83 -6.13 18.49 -0.13
C LYS A 83 -6.12 19.21 1.21
N GLN A 84 -5.94 20.53 1.19
CA GLN A 84 -5.94 21.36 2.38
C GLN A 84 -7.30 21.33 3.09
N GLU A 85 -8.40 21.51 2.34
CA GLU A 85 -9.77 21.44 2.87
C GLU A 85 -10.08 20.09 3.53
N LYS A 86 -9.57 18.99 2.96
CA LYS A 86 -9.78 17.64 3.54
C LYS A 86 -8.87 17.33 4.72
N ALA A 87 -7.74 18.01 4.87
CA ALA A 87 -6.86 17.88 6.04
C ALA A 87 -7.36 18.71 7.23
N GLU A 88 -8.13 19.78 6.99
CA GLU A 88 -8.62 20.71 8.00
C GLU A 88 -9.30 20.06 9.23
N PRO A 89 -10.16 19.02 9.09
CA PRO A 89 -10.74 18.35 10.25
C PRO A 89 -9.71 17.65 11.14
N LEU A 90 -8.61 17.15 10.57
CA LEU A 90 -7.51 16.55 11.35
C LEU A 90 -6.81 17.60 12.20
N TYR A 91 -6.52 18.77 11.62
CA TYR A 91 -5.92 19.88 12.36
C TYR A 91 -6.81 20.34 13.51
N ARG A 92 -8.11 20.53 13.25
CA ARG A 92 -9.08 20.90 14.29
C ARG A 92 -9.17 19.86 15.41
N ALA A 93 -9.06 18.58 15.08
CA ALA A 93 -9.07 17.51 16.08
C ALA A 93 -7.79 17.54 16.93
N LEU A 94 -6.63 17.67 16.30
CA LEU A 94 -5.34 17.70 16.98
C LEU A 94 -5.16 18.96 17.84
N GLU A 95 -5.65 20.12 17.40
CA GLU A 95 -5.56 21.38 18.15
C GLU A 95 -6.32 21.37 19.48
N LYS A 96 -7.34 20.49 19.62
CA LYS A 96 -8.00 20.26 20.93
C LYS A 96 -7.05 19.66 21.96
N VAL A 97 -6.02 18.94 21.51
CA VAL A 97 -5.03 18.26 22.37
C VAL A 97 -3.71 19.03 22.41
N ILE A 98 -3.32 19.65 21.29
CA ILE A 98 -2.06 20.37 21.12
C ILE A 98 -2.38 21.82 20.72
N PRO A 99 -2.53 22.74 21.69
CA PRO A 99 -2.79 24.15 21.40
C PRO A 99 -1.69 24.78 20.53
N ASN A 100 -2.11 25.63 19.59
CA ASN A 100 -1.26 26.29 18.61
C ASN A 100 -0.47 25.32 17.70
N LEU A 101 -1.01 24.12 17.43
CA LEU A 101 -0.36 23.08 16.61
C LEU A 101 0.22 23.66 15.32
N ARG A 102 -0.56 24.45 14.57
CA ARG A 102 -0.14 24.99 13.27
C ARG A 102 1.13 25.84 13.33
N GLN A 103 1.35 26.57 14.43
CA GLN A 103 2.56 27.37 14.65
C GLN A 103 3.79 26.51 14.98
N ARG A 104 3.57 25.24 15.34
CA ARG A 104 4.61 24.27 15.70
C ARG A 104 4.97 23.33 14.55
N ILE A 105 4.28 23.40 13.40
CA ILE A 105 4.52 22.52 12.25
C ILE A 105 5.83 22.93 11.58
N THR A 106 6.83 22.05 11.62
CA THR A 106 8.09 22.22 10.88
C THR A 106 8.01 21.73 9.45
N LEU A 107 7.22 20.69 9.19
CA LEU A 107 7.02 20.08 7.88
C LEU A 107 5.59 19.56 7.75
N GLU A 108 4.89 20.00 6.70
CA GLU A 108 3.56 19.52 6.33
C GLU A 108 3.64 18.68 5.06
N LEU A 109 3.13 17.45 5.12
CA LEU A 109 2.95 16.58 3.95
C LEU A 109 1.54 15.99 3.96
N ILE A 110 0.68 16.49 3.08
CA ILE A 110 -0.68 15.96 2.94
C ILE A 110 -0.69 14.84 1.88
N GLY A 111 -1.00 13.61 2.29
CA GLY A 111 -1.19 12.46 1.40
C GLY A 111 -2.65 12.30 0.96
N THR A 112 -2.87 11.75 -0.25
CA THR A 112 -4.20 11.32 -0.72
C THR A 112 -4.09 9.94 -1.39
N PRO A 113 -5.21 9.29 -1.78
CA PRO A 113 -5.14 8.08 -2.60
C PRO A 113 -4.28 8.24 -3.87
N LEU A 114 -4.35 9.37 -4.57
CA LEU A 114 -3.44 9.65 -5.70
C LEU A 114 -1.96 9.71 -5.30
N THR A 115 -1.64 10.14 -4.07
CA THR A 115 -0.28 10.08 -3.53
C THR A 115 0.14 8.62 -3.37
N HIS A 116 -0.69 7.76 -2.77
CA HIS A 116 -0.42 6.31 -2.71
C HIS A 116 -0.31 5.67 -4.10
N ALA A 117 -1.18 6.02 -5.04
CA ALA A 117 -1.12 5.50 -6.40
C ALA A 117 0.24 5.81 -7.05
N ARG A 118 0.73 7.05 -6.88
CA ARG A 118 2.02 7.47 -7.41
C ARG A 118 3.21 6.82 -6.69
N PHE A 119 3.21 6.83 -5.36
CA PHE A 119 4.35 6.36 -4.56
C PHE A 119 4.45 4.84 -4.51
N LEU A 120 3.32 4.14 -4.39
CA LEU A 120 3.28 2.69 -4.18
C LEU A 120 2.85 1.93 -5.44
N ARG A 121 2.63 2.62 -6.56
CA ARG A 121 2.10 2.07 -7.83
C ARG A 121 0.81 1.27 -7.64
N ARG A 122 -0.05 1.76 -6.76
CA ARG A 122 -1.29 1.09 -6.37
C ARG A 122 -2.42 1.51 -7.29
N TYR A 123 -3.17 0.53 -7.76
CA TYR A 123 -4.39 0.80 -8.53
C TYR A 123 -5.30 1.74 -7.72
N GLN A 124 -5.54 2.93 -8.25
CA GLN A 124 -6.35 3.99 -7.61
C GLN A 124 -5.93 4.36 -6.16
N GLY A 125 -4.72 3.99 -5.73
CA GLY A 125 -4.23 4.25 -4.37
C GLY A 125 -4.84 3.36 -3.28
N THR A 126 -5.40 2.20 -3.64
CA THR A 126 -6.07 1.32 -2.68
C THR A 126 -5.10 0.56 -1.77
N TYR A 127 -5.60 0.18 -0.59
CA TYR A 127 -5.03 -0.86 0.27
C TYR A 127 -5.92 -2.10 0.19
N GLY A 128 -5.45 -3.11 -0.53
CA GLY A 128 -6.24 -4.28 -0.89
C GLY A 128 -7.41 -3.95 -1.83
N PRO A 129 -8.39 -4.88 -1.94
CA PRO A 129 -9.46 -4.84 -2.95
C PRO A 129 -10.68 -3.98 -2.55
N ALA A 130 -10.60 -3.21 -1.46
CA ALA A 130 -11.69 -2.35 -0.97
C ALA A 130 -13.06 -3.06 -0.78
N ILE A 131 -13.02 -4.35 -0.39
CA ILE A 131 -14.22 -5.15 -0.14
C ILE A 131 -14.87 -4.72 1.18
N ARG A 132 -16.18 -4.46 1.17
CA ARG A 132 -16.94 -4.13 2.39
C ARG A 132 -16.94 -5.31 3.35
N ALA A 133 -16.78 -5.04 4.65
CA ALA A 133 -16.83 -6.05 5.69
C ALA A 133 -18.11 -6.90 5.59
N GLY A 134 -17.96 -8.22 5.62
CA GLY A 134 -19.07 -9.18 5.52
C GLY A 134 -19.72 -9.31 4.14
N LYS A 135 -19.21 -8.63 3.10
CA LYS A 135 -19.80 -8.66 1.74
C LYS A 135 -18.95 -9.38 0.70
N GLY A 136 -17.81 -9.95 1.08
CA GLY A 136 -16.96 -10.68 0.15
C GLY A 136 -15.74 -11.31 0.83
N ARG A 137 -14.93 -11.99 0.03
CA ARG A 137 -13.66 -12.60 0.43
C ARG A 137 -12.54 -12.05 -0.44
N PHE A 138 -11.33 -12.03 0.09
CA PHE A 138 -10.16 -11.68 -0.72
C PHE A 138 -9.96 -12.73 -1.82
N PRO A 139 -9.45 -12.33 -3.00
CA PRO A 139 -8.99 -13.27 -4.01
C PRO A 139 -8.04 -14.32 -3.42
N GLY A 140 -8.19 -15.56 -3.87
CA GLY A 140 -7.29 -16.64 -3.50
C GLY A 140 -5.91 -16.49 -4.13
N LEU A 141 -5.00 -17.38 -3.75
CA LEU A 141 -3.61 -17.39 -4.23
C LEU A 141 -3.47 -17.94 -5.67
N PHE A 142 -4.42 -18.75 -6.14
CA PHE A 142 -4.33 -19.41 -7.45
C PHE A 142 -4.92 -18.54 -8.56
N THR A 143 -4.28 -18.59 -9.74
CA THR A 143 -4.83 -18.04 -10.98
C THR A 143 -5.17 -19.16 -11.96
N PRO A 144 -5.96 -18.88 -13.02
CA PRO A 144 -6.16 -19.84 -14.10
C PRO A 144 -4.88 -20.20 -14.89
N ILE A 145 -3.81 -19.44 -14.72
CA ILE A 145 -2.52 -19.69 -15.39
C ILE A 145 -1.69 -20.60 -14.48
N GLN A 146 -1.38 -21.80 -14.95
CA GLN A 146 -0.53 -22.74 -14.22
C GLN A 146 0.84 -22.13 -13.94
N GLY A 147 1.33 -22.26 -12.71
CA GLY A 147 2.61 -21.67 -12.31
C GLY A 147 2.52 -20.19 -11.91
N LEU A 148 1.37 -19.53 -12.08
CA LEU A 148 1.16 -18.13 -11.66
C LEU A 148 0.29 -18.05 -10.40
N TYR A 149 0.88 -17.48 -9.35
CA TYR A 149 0.31 -17.35 -8.02
C TYR A 149 0.25 -15.89 -7.59
N LEU A 150 -0.72 -15.55 -6.75
CA LEU A 150 -0.94 -14.21 -6.23
C LEU A 150 -0.52 -14.16 -4.75
N VAL A 151 0.14 -13.06 -4.39
CA VAL A 151 0.58 -12.80 -3.02
C VAL A 151 0.42 -11.31 -2.69
N GLY A 152 0.17 -10.99 -1.41
CA GLY A 152 0.13 -9.63 -0.92
C GLY A 152 -1.23 -9.22 -0.35
N ASP A 153 -1.40 -7.92 -0.09
CA ASP A 153 -2.58 -7.39 0.61
C ASP A 153 -3.87 -7.37 -0.22
N SER A 154 -3.75 -7.61 -1.53
CA SER A 154 -4.88 -7.82 -2.44
C SER A 154 -5.33 -9.29 -2.52
N THR A 155 -4.71 -10.17 -1.74
CA THR A 155 -4.97 -11.61 -1.73
C THR A 155 -5.25 -12.08 -0.31
N GLN A 156 -5.87 -13.26 -0.17
CA GLN A 156 -6.07 -13.90 1.12
C GLN A 156 -4.73 -14.02 1.89
N PRO A 157 -4.67 -13.71 3.20
CA PRO A 157 -5.77 -13.40 4.11
C PRO A 157 -6.20 -11.92 4.17
N GLY A 158 -5.47 -11.01 3.52
CA GLY A 158 -5.88 -9.63 3.31
C GLY A 158 -4.86 -8.57 3.75
N ILE A 159 -5.37 -7.45 4.24
CA ILE A 159 -4.58 -6.24 4.53
C ILE A 159 -3.87 -6.27 5.88
N GLY A 160 -2.74 -5.56 5.96
CA GLY A 160 -1.93 -5.41 7.18
C GLY A 160 -0.70 -6.31 7.19
N VAL A 161 0.36 -5.89 7.88
CA VAL A 161 1.67 -6.56 7.86
C VAL A 161 1.59 -8.06 8.17
N PRO A 162 0.89 -8.53 9.23
CA PRO A 162 0.80 -9.96 9.52
C PRO A 162 0.03 -10.73 8.44
N ALA A 163 -1.04 -10.15 7.89
CA ALA A 163 -1.84 -10.78 6.86
C ALA A 163 -1.05 -10.91 5.54
N VAL A 164 -0.32 -9.87 5.16
CA VAL A 164 0.54 -9.86 3.97
C VAL A 164 1.69 -10.86 4.08
N ALA A 165 2.33 -10.95 5.24
CA ALA A 165 3.36 -11.97 5.49
C ALA A 165 2.76 -13.38 5.41
N SER A 166 1.59 -13.58 6.00
CA SER A 166 0.86 -14.87 5.95
C SER A 166 0.49 -15.26 4.52
N SER A 167 0.09 -14.30 3.68
CA SER A 167 -0.13 -14.54 2.24
C SER A 167 1.13 -15.11 1.57
N GLY A 168 2.32 -14.58 1.88
CA GLY A 168 3.60 -15.09 1.38
C GLY A 168 3.93 -16.50 1.85
N ILE A 169 3.67 -16.80 3.13
CA ILE A 169 3.83 -18.15 3.70
C ILE A 169 2.93 -19.15 2.98
N LEU A 170 1.64 -18.80 2.80
CA LEU A 170 0.68 -19.66 2.12
C LEU A 170 1.10 -19.94 0.67
N CYS A 171 1.57 -18.91 -0.04
CA CYS A 171 2.06 -19.06 -1.42
C CYS A 171 3.27 -20.01 -1.47
N ALA A 172 4.28 -19.81 -0.62
CA ALA A 172 5.47 -20.65 -0.60
C ALA A 172 5.16 -22.12 -0.27
N ASN A 173 4.21 -22.38 0.63
CA ASN A 173 3.81 -23.74 0.99
C ASN A 173 3.04 -24.48 -0.10
N CYS A 174 2.58 -23.79 -1.14
CA CYS A 174 1.92 -24.40 -2.31
C CYS A 174 2.88 -24.74 -3.45
N LEU A 175 4.19 -24.45 -3.30
CA LEU A 175 5.24 -24.52 -4.32
C LEU A 175 6.40 -25.40 -3.87
#